data_AF-A0A0B6YS41-F1
#
_entry.id   AF-A0A0B6YS41-F1
#
_cell.length_a   1.000
_cell.length_b   1.000
_cell.length_c   1.000
_cell.angle_alpha   90.00
_cell.angle_beta   90.00
_cell.angle_gamma   90.00
#
_symmetry.space_group_name_H-M   'P 1'
#
loop_
_entity.id
_entity.type
_entity.pdbx_description
1 polymer ?
#
loop_
_entity_poly.entity_id
_entity_poly.type
_entity_poly.pdbx_seq_one_letter_code
_entity_poly.pdbx_strand_id
1 'polypeptide(L)'
;MVIVTRSLTGICVMLSFLMLPVTHGTTECPRERFGESCQYICHCEGGRCNKLGQCLHGSRCQHGFSGSTCQNVLAKCDPGWFGVNCQYKCLCTKYRCDYQGQCIEGSKCKPGYFGPA
;
A
#
# COMPACT_ATOMS: atom_id res chain seq x y z
N MET A 1 32.30 17.57 21.14
CA MET A 1 31.50 18.63 20.50
C MET A 1 31.34 18.26 19.03
N VAL A 2 30.14 17.82 18.59
CA VAL A 2 29.89 17.51 17.17
C VAL A 2 29.69 18.85 16.45
N ILE A 3 30.54 19.15 15.47
CA ILE A 3 30.46 20.40 14.71
C ILE A 3 29.56 20.13 13.50
N VAL A 4 28.40 20.77 13.49
CA VAL A 4 27.40 20.69 12.41
C VAL A 4 27.52 21.95 11.58
N THR A 5 27.92 21.83 10.31
CA THR A 5 28.01 22.96 9.38
C THR A 5 26.94 22.83 8.30
N ARG A 6 26.30 23.95 7.92
CA ARG A 6 25.35 24.01 6.79
C ARG A 6 26.10 24.47 5.54
N SER A 7 26.18 23.61 4.53
CA SER A 7 26.68 23.91 3.18
C SER A 7 25.50 24.16 2.22
N LEU A 8 25.75 24.83 1.09
CA LEU A 8 24.75 25.04 0.02
C LEU A 8 24.17 23.72 -0.54
N THR A 9 24.85 22.59 -0.31
CA THR A 9 24.46 21.24 -0.75
C THR A 9 23.87 20.36 0.36
N GLY A 10 23.77 20.82 1.62
CA GLY A 10 23.25 20.02 2.75
C GLY A 10 23.99 20.25 4.07
N ILE A 11 23.58 19.52 5.11
CA ILE A 11 24.26 19.51 6.42
C ILE A 11 25.46 18.56 6.34
N CYS A 12 26.62 18.95 6.88
CA CYS A 12 27.78 18.06 6.97
C CYS A 12 28.05 17.70 8.43
N VAL A 13 28.33 16.42 8.71
CA VAL A 13 28.76 15.95 10.04
C VAL A 13 30.27 15.73 10.03
N MET A 14 30.97 16.42 10.92
CA MET A 14 32.42 16.33 11.05
C MET A 14 32.81 15.27 12.09
N LEU A 15 33.02 14.03 11.63
CA LEU A 15 33.71 13.00 12.41
C LEU A 15 35.21 13.09 12.07
N SER A 16 35.95 13.84 12.90
CA SER A 16 37.43 13.89 12.91
C SER A 16 38.10 13.99 11.53
N PHE A 17 37.66 14.96 10.71
CA PHE A 17 38.16 15.37 9.38
C PHE A 17 37.47 14.80 8.13
N LEU A 18 36.47 13.93 8.24
CA LEU A 18 35.64 13.52 7.10
C LEU A 18 34.37 14.39 7.02
N MET A 19 34.28 15.22 5.98
CA MET A 19 33.07 15.96 5.62
C MET A 19 32.07 15.00 4.95
N LEU A 20 31.34 14.21 5.75
CA LEU A 20 30.29 13.37 5.19
C LEU A 20 29.06 14.22 4.86
N PRO A 21 28.61 14.26 3.60
CA PRO A 21 27.36 14.94 3.26
C PRO A 21 26.21 14.18 3.93
N VAL A 22 25.43 14.86 4.78
CA VAL A 22 24.10 14.37 5.18
C VAL A 22 23.19 14.65 4.01
N THR A 23 23.11 13.70 3.08
CA THR A 23 22.02 13.69 2.11
C THR A 23 20.74 13.40 2.90
N HIS A 24 19.97 14.43 3.21
CA HIS A 24 18.58 14.23 3.60
C HIS A 24 17.90 13.58 2.41
N GLY A 25 17.78 12.26 2.45
CA GLY A 25 17.22 11.44 1.39
C GLY A 25 15.73 11.68 1.23
N THR A 26 15.33 12.83 0.71
CA THR A 26 14.02 13.03 0.10
C THR A 26 14.13 12.63 -1.37
N THR A 27 14.42 11.35 -1.62
CA THR A 27 14.22 10.76 -2.95
C THR A 27 12.71 10.64 -3.14
N GLU A 28 12.04 11.77 -3.43
CA GLU A 28 10.64 11.75 -3.80
C GLU A 28 10.51 10.98 -5.10
N CYS A 29 9.63 9.98 -5.07
CA CYS A 29 9.29 9.25 -6.28
C CYS A 29 8.52 10.15 -7.25
N PRO A 30 8.61 9.87 -8.56
CA PRO A 30 7.73 10.52 -9.53
C PRO A 30 6.27 10.29 -9.14
N ARG A 31 5.37 11.16 -9.63
CA ARG A 31 3.94 10.99 -9.38
C ARG A 31 3.51 9.57 -9.73
N GLU A 32 2.55 9.09 -8.95
CA GLU A 32 1.96 7.76 -9.06
C GLU A 32 2.92 6.61 -8.71
N ARG A 33 4.07 6.88 -8.08
CA ARG A 33 5.02 5.83 -7.70
C ARG A 33 5.53 5.96 -6.26
N PHE A 34 5.91 4.84 -5.66
CA PHE A 34 6.53 4.77 -4.34
C PHE A 34 7.45 3.55 -4.21
N GLY A 35 8.15 3.43 -3.07
CA GLY A 35 9.13 2.39 -2.80
C GLY A 35 10.58 2.92 -2.83
N GLU A 36 11.52 2.06 -2.44
CA GLU A 36 12.94 2.40 -2.37
C GLU A 36 13.51 2.82 -3.74
N SER A 37 13.03 2.18 -4.81
CA SER A 37 13.39 2.44 -6.20
C SER A 37 12.18 2.90 -7.04
N CYS A 38 11.13 3.41 -6.39
CA CYS A 38 9.89 3.85 -7.06
C CYS A 38 9.24 2.77 -7.93
N GLN A 39 9.40 1.50 -7.54
CA GLN A 39 8.92 0.35 -8.29
C GLN A 39 7.41 0.12 -8.17
N TYR A 40 6.77 0.62 -7.11
CA TYR A 40 5.36 0.39 -6.84
C TYR A 40 4.49 1.54 -7.34
N ILE A 41 3.27 1.23 -7.79
CA ILE A 41 2.31 2.20 -8.31
C ILE A 41 1.43 2.70 -7.17
N CYS A 42 1.26 4.00 -7.06
CA CYS A 42 0.43 4.68 -6.08
C CYS A 42 -1.02 4.79 -6.56
N HIS A 43 -1.98 4.41 -5.73
CA HIS A 43 -3.40 4.45 -6.07
C HIS A 43 -4.21 5.46 -5.25
N CYS A 44 -3.55 6.51 -4.78
CA CYS A 44 -4.18 7.67 -4.16
C CYS A 44 -4.82 8.57 -5.22
N GLU A 45 -5.93 9.21 -4.91
CA GLU A 45 -6.49 10.28 -5.73
C GLU A 45 -5.45 11.41 -5.88
N GLY A 46 -5.26 11.86 -7.12
CA GLY A 46 -4.21 12.82 -7.48
C GLY A 46 -2.79 12.24 -7.59
N GLY A 47 -2.62 10.93 -7.37
CA GLY A 47 -1.36 10.22 -7.65
C GLY A 47 -0.19 10.60 -6.75
N ARG A 48 -0.47 11.15 -5.56
CA ARG A 48 0.56 11.64 -4.63
C ARG A 48 0.61 10.79 -3.37
N CYS A 49 1.71 10.05 -3.20
CA CYS A 49 2.02 9.35 -1.96
C CYS A 49 3.49 9.54 -1.57
N ASN A 50 3.79 9.29 -0.30
CA ASN A 50 5.17 9.24 0.19
C ASN A 50 5.88 7.96 -0.26
N LYS A 51 7.18 7.82 0.05
CA LYS A 51 7.97 6.61 -0.25
C LYS A 51 7.38 5.31 0.29
N LEU A 52 6.57 5.37 1.35
CA LEU A 52 5.91 4.21 1.96
C LEU A 52 4.56 3.89 1.30
N GLY A 53 4.11 4.69 0.33
CA GLY A 53 2.82 4.52 -0.35
C GLY A 53 1.64 5.13 0.41
N GLN A 54 1.86 5.96 1.44
CA GLN A 54 0.76 6.66 2.12
C GLN A 54 0.35 7.91 1.35
N CYS A 55 -0.96 8.10 1.18
CA CYS A 55 -1.52 9.23 0.46
C CYS A 55 -1.19 10.56 1.14
N LEU A 56 -0.67 11.51 0.36
CA LEU A 56 -0.39 12.85 0.85
C LEU A 56 -1.71 13.62 1.06
N HIS A 57 -1.75 14.47 2.09
CA HIS A 57 -2.93 15.25 2.47
C HIS A 57 -4.19 14.42 2.78
N GLY A 58 -4.04 13.12 3.05
CA GLY A 58 -5.18 12.24 3.35
C GLY A 58 -6.14 12.09 2.17
N SER A 59 -5.64 12.17 0.92
CA SER A 59 -6.49 11.95 -0.26
C SER A 59 -7.10 10.55 -0.25
N ARG A 60 -8.28 10.42 -0.88
CA ARG A 60 -9.03 9.15 -0.93
C ARG A 60 -8.35 8.16 -1.89
N CYS A 61 -8.75 6.91 -1.83
CA CYS A 61 -8.29 5.90 -2.78
C CYS A 61 -8.99 6.04 -4.13
N GLN A 62 -8.25 5.76 -5.21
CA GLN A 62 -8.84 5.58 -6.54
C GLN A 62 -9.92 4.50 -6.51
N HIS A 63 -10.87 4.59 -7.45
CA HIS A 63 -11.93 3.59 -7.60
C HIS A 63 -11.32 2.19 -7.78
N GLY A 64 -11.79 1.22 -6.99
CA GLY A 64 -11.24 -0.14 -7.02
C GLY A 64 -10.03 -0.35 -6.12
N PHE A 65 -9.68 0.62 -5.25
CA PHE A 65 -8.59 0.50 -4.29
C PHE A 65 -9.01 0.88 -2.86
N SER A 66 -8.32 0.33 -1.86
CA SER A 66 -8.64 0.50 -0.44
C SER A 66 -7.42 0.37 0.47
N GLY A 67 -7.65 0.44 1.78
CA GLY A 67 -6.62 0.36 2.80
C GLY A 67 -6.04 1.72 3.16
N SER A 68 -5.26 1.78 4.25
CA SER A 68 -4.66 3.03 4.74
C SER A 68 -3.64 3.64 3.78
N THR A 69 -3.11 2.85 2.84
CA THR A 69 -2.19 3.28 1.78
C THR A 69 -2.85 3.30 0.41
N CYS A 70 -4.13 2.93 0.29
CA CYS A 70 -4.81 2.76 -0.99
C CYS A 70 -4.18 1.71 -1.92
N GLN A 71 -3.29 0.84 -1.42
CA GLN A 71 -2.61 -0.15 -2.25
C GLN A 71 -3.33 -1.49 -2.34
N ASN A 72 -4.43 -1.65 -1.61
CA ASN A 72 -5.21 -2.88 -1.63
C ASN A 72 -6.20 -2.85 -2.78
N VAL A 73 -6.10 -3.79 -3.69
CA VAL A 73 -7.01 -3.91 -4.83
C VAL A 73 -8.37 -4.43 -4.34
N LEU A 74 -9.44 -3.71 -4.65
CA LEU A 74 -10.86 -4.08 -4.49
C LEU A 74 -11.42 -4.75 -5.75
N ALA A 75 -10.56 -5.29 -6.62
CA ALA A 75 -10.99 -5.92 -7.86
C ALA A 75 -11.97 -7.06 -7.60
N LYS A 76 -12.88 -7.25 -8.57
CA LYS A 76 -13.75 -8.42 -8.64
C LYS A 76 -12.85 -9.64 -8.79
N CYS A 77 -12.75 -10.44 -7.72
CA CYS A 77 -11.93 -11.63 -7.72
C CYS A 77 -12.46 -12.70 -8.66
N ASP A 78 -11.58 -13.58 -9.13
CA ASP A 78 -11.99 -14.78 -9.84
C ASP A 78 -13.00 -15.58 -9.01
N PRO A 79 -13.95 -16.28 -9.65
CA PRO A 79 -14.90 -17.12 -8.94
C PRO A 79 -14.16 -18.08 -8.00
N GLY A 80 -14.50 -18.01 -6.71
CA GLY A 80 -13.84 -18.81 -5.69
C GLY A 80 -12.74 -18.10 -4.91
N TRP A 81 -12.55 -16.80 -5.09
CA TRP A 81 -11.61 -16.00 -4.31
C TRP A 81 -12.25 -14.70 -3.81
N PHE A 82 -11.76 -14.19 -2.68
CA PHE A 82 -12.24 -12.96 -2.06
C PHE A 82 -11.17 -12.27 -1.21
N GLY A 83 -11.52 -11.10 -0.69
CA GLY A 83 -10.69 -10.26 0.17
C GLY A 83 -9.67 -9.42 -0.61
N VAL A 84 -8.86 -8.69 0.16
CA VAL A 84 -7.82 -7.81 -0.39
C VAL A 84 -6.88 -8.61 -1.28
N ASN A 85 -6.70 -8.16 -2.52
CA ASN A 85 -5.86 -8.82 -3.53
C ASN A 85 -6.26 -10.28 -3.81
N CYS A 86 -7.52 -10.66 -3.54
CA CYS A 86 -8.05 -12.00 -3.81
C CYS A 86 -7.26 -13.12 -3.15
N GLN A 87 -6.66 -12.85 -1.99
CA GLN A 87 -5.77 -13.80 -1.31
C GLN A 87 -6.51 -14.92 -0.57
N TYR A 88 -7.83 -14.80 -0.36
CA TYR A 88 -8.62 -15.80 0.37
C TYR A 88 -9.48 -16.63 -0.56
N LYS A 89 -9.50 -17.94 -0.31
CA LYS A 89 -10.32 -18.87 -1.09
C LYS A 89 -11.74 -18.90 -0.54
N CYS A 90 -12.70 -18.78 -1.43
CA CYS A 90 -14.12 -18.94 -1.14
C CYS A 90 -14.43 -20.37 -0.74
N LEU A 91 -15.01 -20.54 0.45
CA LEU A 91 -15.34 -21.84 1.02
C LEU A 91 -16.84 -22.16 0.93
N CYS A 92 -17.54 -21.50 0.00
CA CYS A 92 -18.95 -21.76 -0.30
C CYS A 92 -19.12 -22.92 -1.29
N THR A 93 -20.25 -23.63 -1.23
CA THR A 93 -20.55 -24.80 -2.07
C THR A 93 -20.51 -24.51 -3.57
N LYS A 94 -20.83 -23.27 -3.99
CA LYS A 94 -20.77 -22.82 -5.39
C LYS A 94 -19.59 -21.90 -5.70
N TYR A 95 -18.63 -21.76 -4.77
CA TYR A 95 -17.50 -20.83 -4.89
C TYR A 95 -17.91 -19.36 -5.10
N ARG A 96 -19.15 -19.01 -4.77
CA ARG A 96 -19.68 -17.64 -4.85
C ARG A 96 -19.65 -17.01 -3.46
N CYS A 97 -18.84 -15.98 -3.31
CA CYS A 97 -18.85 -15.13 -2.13
C CYS A 97 -18.67 -13.68 -2.54
N ASP A 98 -19.09 -12.78 -1.65
CA ASP A 98 -18.82 -11.35 -1.79
C ASP A 98 -17.35 -11.01 -1.47
N TYR A 99 -17.01 -9.72 -1.50
CA TYR A 99 -15.65 -9.25 -1.20
C TYR A 99 -15.21 -9.52 0.26
N GLN A 100 -16.16 -9.75 1.17
CA GLN A 100 -15.92 -10.06 2.59
C GLN A 100 -15.84 -11.57 2.85
N GLY A 101 -16.19 -12.40 1.86
CA GLY A 101 -16.22 -13.85 1.97
C GLY A 101 -17.56 -14.43 2.38
N GLN A 102 -18.63 -13.63 2.42
CA GLN A 102 -19.99 -14.11 2.69
C GLN A 102 -20.55 -14.87 1.50
N CYS A 103 -21.25 -15.98 1.76
CA CYS A 103 -21.78 -16.85 0.72
C CYS A 103 -23.04 -16.25 0.08
N ILE A 104 -22.90 -15.72 -1.14
CA ILE A 104 -24.00 -15.07 -1.85
C ILE A 104 -24.80 -16.06 -2.72
N GLU A 105 -26.01 -15.67 -3.10
CA GLU A 105 -26.88 -16.33 -4.09
C GLU A 105 -27.16 -17.83 -3.83
N GLY A 106 -27.77 -18.13 -2.68
CA GLY A 106 -28.20 -19.50 -2.36
C GLY A 106 -27.05 -20.51 -2.29
N SER A 107 -25.82 -20.03 -2.15
CA SER A 107 -24.67 -20.83 -1.77
C SER A 107 -24.60 -20.94 -0.24
N LYS A 108 -24.03 -22.04 0.26
CA LYS A 108 -23.85 -22.28 1.70
C LYS A 108 -22.39 -22.53 1.99
N CYS A 109 -21.96 -22.32 3.23
CA CYS A 109 -20.64 -22.74 3.67
C CYS A 109 -20.48 -24.26 3.44
N LYS A 110 -19.29 -24.68 2.99
CA LYS A 110 -18.93 -26.10 2.95
C LYS A 110 -18.97 -26.70 4.36
N PRO A 111 -19.22 -28.01 4.52
CA PRO A 111 -19.22 -28.66 5.82
C PRO A 111 -17.95 -28.35 6.60
N GLY A 112 -18.08 -27.95 7.86
CA GLY A 112 -16.96 -27.60 8.74
C GLY A 112 -16.48 -26.14 8.67
N TYR A 113 -17.10 -25.29 7.85
CA TYR A 113 -16.81 -23.86 7.78
C TYR A 113 -18.00 -23.04 8.25
N PHE A 114 -17.73 -21.96 8.98
CA PHE A 114 -18.73 -21.08 9.59
C PHE A 114 -18.34 -19.61 9.33
N GLY A 115 -19.33 -18.76 9.09
CA GLY A 115 -19.15 -17.35 8.82
C GLY A 115 -20.52 -16.68 8.61
N PRO A 116 -20.58 -15.34 8.58
CA PRO A 116 -21.83 -14.65 8.34
C PRO A 116 -22.38 -15.04 6.96
N ALA A 117 -23.69 -15.35 6.93
CA ALA A 117 -24.42 -15.81 5.76
C ALA A 117 -24.57 -14.69 4.73
#